data_AF-A0A1Z9LQZ1-F1
#
_entry.id   AF-A0A1Z9LQZ1-F1
#
_cell.length_a   1.000
_cell.length_b   1.000
_cell.length_c   1.000
_cell.angle_alpha   90.00
_cell.angle_beta   90.00
_cell.angle_gamma   90.00
#
_symmetry.space_group_name_H-M   'P 1'
#
loop_
_entity.id
_entity.type
_entity.pdbx_description
1 polymer ?
#
loop_
_entity_poly.entity_id
_entity_poly.type
_entity_poly.pdbx_seq_one_letter_code
_entity_poly.pdbx_strand_id
1 'polypeptide(L)'
;MIKEVKDEYDKWKPKLDDKIKALNSSRVFKKVTPKGDLSWYVKWFSSLVILSGMVLTSSSIEPWNMWTHLIGVSGWLIVGMMWHDRALIMLNGVAIFIFASGLVNYYYG
;
A
#
# COMPACT_ATOMS: atom_id res chain seq x y z
N MET A 1 11.17 16.57 42.02
CA MET A 1 10.56 17.88 41.70
C MET A 1 10.12 18.03 40.24
N ILE A 2 11.02 18.20 39.25
CA ILE A 2 10.59 18.43 37.84
C ILE A 2 9.86 17.22 37.23
N LYS A 3 10.30 15.99 37.54
CA LYS A 3 9.60 14.76 37.10
C LYS A 3 8.22 14.63 37.73
N GLU A 4 8.11 14.81 39.04
CA GLU A 4 6.83 14.73 39.76
C GLU A 4 5.80 15.76 39.24
N VAL A 5 6.23 17.00 38.99
CA VAL A 5 5.37 18.03 38.39
C VAL A 5 4.92 17.64 36.98
N LYS A 6 5.78 17.00 36.20
CA LYS A 6 5.46 16.56 34.85
C LYS A 6 4.51 15.35 34.84
N ASP A 7 4.71 14.41 35.76
CA ASP A 7 3.85 13.23 35.92
C ASP A 7 2.45 13.63 36.42
N GLU A 8 2.38 14.61 37.33
CA GLU A 8 1.12 15.21 37.77
C GLU A 8 0.43 15.98 36.63
N TYR A 9 1.18 16.74 35.83
CA TYR A 9 0.64 17.44 34.65
C TYR A 9 0.11 16.47 33.58
N ASP A 10 0.85 15.40 33.26
CA ASP A 10 0.43 14.42 32.25
C ASP A 10 -0.81 13.62 32.70
N LYS A 11 -1.05 13.47 34.02
CA LYS A 11 -2.29 12.88 34.56
C LYS A 11 -3.54 13.69 34.21
N TRP A 12 -3.43 15.02 34.18
CA TRP A 12 -4.55 15.94 33.90
C TRP A 12 -4.65 16.35 32.43
N LYS A 13 -3.70 15.93 31.59
CA LYS A 13 -3.70 16.25 30.16
C LYS A 13 -4.77 15.40 29.46
N PRO A 14 -5.82 16.01 28.87
CA PRO A 14 -6.87 15.26 28.19
C PRO A 14 -6.27 14.42 27.07
N LYS A 15 -6.70 13.15 26.98
CA LYS A 15 -6.19 12.23 25.96
C LYS A 15 -6.58 12.75 24.59
N LEU A 16 -5.79 12.40 23.59
CA LEU A 16 -6.03 12.85 22.22
C LEU A 16 -7.45 12.49 21.75
N ASP A 17 -7.96 11.34 22.17
CA ASP A 17 -9.30 10.87 21.86
C ASP A 17 -10.39 11.83 22.39
N ASP A 18 -10.22 12.36 23.60
CA ASP A 18 -11.15 13.33 24.22
C ASP A 18 -11.13 14.66 23.46
N LYS A 19 -9.95 15.11 23.02
CA LYS A 19 -9.79 16.32 22.21
C LYS A 19 -10.47 16.19 20.85
N ILE A 20 -10.33 15.04 20.19
CA ILE A 20 -10.96 14.76 18.90
C ILE A 20 -12.49 14.74 19.03
N LYS A 21 -13.01 14.12 20.09
CA LYS A 21 -14.45 14.07 20.37
C LYS A 21 -15.04 15.47 20.64
N ALA A 22 -14.30 16.32 21.36
CA ALA A 22 -14.70 17.70 21.64
C ALA A 22 -14.75 18.59 20.39
N LEU A 23 -13.92 18.32 19.38
CA LEU A 23 -13.87 19.11 18.14
C LEU A 23 -15.09 18.92 17.24
N ASN A 24 -15.86 17.84 17.43
CA ASN A 24 -17.08 17.50 16.68
C ASN A 24 -16.96 17.80 15.17
N SER A 25 -15.82 17.40 14.58
CA SER A 25 -15.42 17.79 13.23
C SER A 25 -15.18 16.56 12.38
N SER A 26 -15.74 16.55 11.17
CA SER A 26 -15.47 15.52 10.16
C SER A 26 -14.03 15.54 9.63
N ARG A 27 -13.26 16.58 9.95
CA ARG A 27 -11.88 16.78 9.46
C ARG A 27 -10.81 16.20 10.39
N VAL A 28 -11.16 15.90 11.64
CA VAL A 28 -10.20 15.41 12.65
C VAL A 28 -10.73 14.09 13.20
N PHE A 29 -10.08 12.99 12.84
CA PHE A 29 -10.40 11.66 13.33
C PHE A 29 -9.12 10.90 13.62
N LYS A 30 -9.20 9.91 14.52
CA LYS A 30 -8.08 9.02 14.80
C LYS A 30 -7.83 8.16 13.57
N LYS A 31 -6.62 8.24 13.00
CA LYS A 31 -6.22 7.40 11.87
C LYS A 31 -6.11 5.94 12.35
N VAL A 32 -7.17 5.18 12.19
CA VAL A 32 -7.13 3.73 12.29
C VAL A 32 -6.95 3.22 10.88
N THR A 33 -5.70 2.94 10.47
CA THR A 33 -5.47 2.24 9.20
C THR A 33 -6.28 0.94 9.27
N PRO A 34 -7.25 0.68 8.37
CA PRO A 34 -8.10 -0.49 8.48
C PRO A 34 -7.21 -1.73 8.49
N LYS A 35 -7.15 -2.43 9.62
CA LYS A 35 -6.48 -3.72 9.73
C LYS A 35 -7.56 -4.77 9.49
N GLY A 36 -7.39 -5.59 8.45
CA GLY A 36 -8.33 -6.65 8.09
C GLY A 36 -9.33 -6.33 6.98
N ASP A 37 -9.18 -5.20 6.27
CA ASP A 37 -9.96 -4.94 5.07
C ASP A 37 -9.38 -5.66 3.84
N LEU A 38 -10.17 -5.91 2.80
CA LEU A 38 -9.75 -6.61 1.58
C LEU A 38 -8.52 -5.93 0.95
N SER A 39 -8.49 -4.59 0.93
CA SER A 39 -7.36 -3.81 0.41
C SER A 39 -6.05 -4.07 1.17
N TRP A 40 -6.13 -4.47 2.45
CA TRP A 40 -4.98 -4.80 3.26
C TRP A 40 -4.35 -6.13 2.84
N TYR A 41 -5.16 -7.16 2.56
CA TYR A 41 -4.63 -8.45 2.12
C TYR A 41 -4.09 -8.38 0.68
N VAL A 42 -4.83 -7.73 -0.22
CA VAL A 42 -4.45 -7.64 -1.63
C VAL A 42 -3.13 -6.90 -1.80
N LYS A 43 -2.89 -5.77 -1.11
CA LYS A 43 -1.63 -5.02 -1.25
C LYS A 43 -0.41 -5.83 -0.81
N TRP A 44 -0.53 -6.61 0.27
CA TRP A 44 0.59 -7.39 0.80
C TRP A 44 0.89 -8.59 -0.09
N PHE A 45 -0.15 -9.31 -0.51
CA PHE A 45 -0.01 -10.39 -1.48
C PHE A 45 0.64 -9.88 -2.78
N SER A 46 0.12 -8.78 -3.33
CA SER A 46 0.64 -8.16 -4.55
C SER A 46 2.10 -7.74 -4.40
N SER A 47 2.47 -7.19 -3.23
CA SER A 47 3.86 -6.80 -2.93
C SER A 47 4.81 -8.00 -2.90
N LEU A 48 4.40 -9.12 -2.29
CA LEU A 48 5.20 -10.34 -2.28
C LEU A 48 5.41 -10.88 -3.69
N VAL A 49 4.35 -10.89 -4.52
CA VAL A 49 4.44 -11.34 -5.91
C VAL A 49 5.36 -10.45 -6.75
N ILE A 50 5.28 -9.12 -6.60
CA ILE A 50 6.21 -8.19 -7.27
C ILE A 50 7.66 -8.46 -6.84
N LEU A 51 7.92 -8.64 -5.55
CA LEU A 51 9.26 -8.94 -5.05
C LEU A 51 9.80 -10.26 -5.59
N SER A 52 8.95 -11.30 -5.68
CA SER A 52 9.32 -12.55 -6.36
C SER A 52 9.67 -12.32 -7.84
N GLY A 53 8.91 -11.47 -8.54
CA GLY A 53 9.25 -11.06 -9.91
C GLY A 53 10.59 -10.32 -10.02
N MET A 54 10.92 -9.47 -9.04
CA MET A 54 12.23 -8.79 -8.98
C MET A 54 13.37 -9.79 -8.77
N VAL A 55 13.16 -10.81 -7.93
CA VAL A 55 14.13 -11.90 -7.74
C VAL A 55 14.34 -12.65 -9.05
N LEU A 56 13.26 -13.05 -9.73
CA LEU A 56 13.36 -13.73 -11.04
C LEU A 56 14.04 -12.86 -12.09
N THR A 57 13.79 -11.55 -12.09
CA THR A 57 14.48 -10.57 -12.96
C THR A 57 15.97 -10.51 -12.65
N SER A 58 16.35 -10.50 -11.37
CA SER A 58 17.78 -10.50 -10.98
C SER A 58 18.51 -11.79 -11.37
N SER A 59 17.77 -12.89 -11.51
CA SER A 59 18.29 -14.18 -11.99
C SER A 59 18.11 -14.39 -13.50
N SER A 60 17.64 -13.38 -14.24
CA SER A 60 17.37 -13.44 -15.69
C SER A 60 16.45 -14.60 -16.11
N ILE A 61 15.45 -14.93 -15.29
CA ILE A 61 14.51 -16.04 -15.56
C ILE A 61 13.29 -15.51 -16.32
N GLU A 62 13.40 -15.52 -17.64
CA GLU A 62 12.34 -15.16 -18.60
C GLU A 62 11.55 -16.39 -19.05
N PRO A 63 10.21 -16.31 -19.25
CA PRO A 63 9.32 -15.15 -19.11
C PRO A 63 8.64 -15.07 -17.73
N TRP A 64 9.05 -15.92 -16.77
CA TRP A 64 8.40 -16.05 -15.48
C TRP A 64 8.48 -14.78 -14.64
N ASN A 65 9.58 -14.03 -14.74
CA ASN A 65 9.70 -12.71 -14.13
C ASN A 65 8.61 -11.72 -14.65
N MET A 66 8.32 -11.70 -15.95
CA MET A 66 7.30 -10.81 -16.52
C MET A 66 5.90 -11.21 -16.09
N TRP A 67 5.60 -12.51 -16.10
CA TRP A 67 4.31 -13.04 -15.62
C TRP A 67 4.07 -12.73 -14.15
N THR A 68 5.09 -12.96 -13.30
CA THR A 68 4.98 -12.67 -11.87
C THR A 68 4.83 -11.17 -11.62
N HIS A 69 5.61 -10.33 -12.31
CA HIS A 69 5.43 -8.89 -12.24
C HIS A 69 4.03 -8.45 -12.69
N LEU A 70 3.50 -8.99 -13.80
CA LEU A 70 2.17 -8.67 -14.32
C LEU A 70 1.06 -8.97 -13.30
N ILE A 71 1.12 -10.12 -12.63
CA ILE A 71 0.16 -10.48 -11.55
C ILE A 71 0.29 -9.50 -10.39
N GLY A 72 1.52 -9.21 -9.98
CA GLY A 72 1.81 -8.30 -8.86
C GLY A 72 1.33 -6.87 -9.11
N VAL A 73 1.60 -6.30 -10.29
CA VAL A 73 1.13 -4.94 -10.64
C VAL A 73 -0.37 -4.87 -10.87
N SER A 74 -0.99 -5.95 -11.36
CA SER A 74 -2.46 -6.05 -11.48
C SER A 74 -3.14 -6.01 -10.11
N GLY A 75 -2.58 -6.72 -9.12
CA GLY A 75 -3.08 -6.66 -7.75
C GLY A 75 -2.93 -5.26 -7.12
N TRP A 76 -1.81 -4.57 -7.38
CA TRP A 76 -1.64 -3.18 -6.94
C TRP A 76 -2.54 -2.18 -7.68
N LEU A 77 -2.87 -2.43 -8.95
CA LEU A 77 -3.88 -1.65 -9.68
C LEU A 77 -5.25 -1.77 -9.01
N ILE A 78 -5.65 -2.97 -8.59
CA ILE A 78 -6.89 -3.18 -7.84
C ILE A 78 -6.88 -2.37 -6.55
N VAL A 79 -5.78 -2.38 -5.79
CA VAL A 79 -5.62 -1.56 -4.57
C VAL A 79 -5.74 -0.06 -4.90
N GLY A 80 -5.12 0.39 -5.99
CA GLY A 80 -5.25 1.78 -6.46
C GLY A 80 -6.69 2.17 -6.76
N MET A 81 -7.45 1.29 -7.42
CA MET A 81 -8.88 1.48 -7.67
C MET A 81 -9.68 1.53 -6.36
N MET A 82 -9.41 0.63 -5.41
CA MET A 82 -10.07 0.60 -4.09
C MET A 82 -9.78 1.87 -3.27
N TRP A 83 -8.59 2.43 -3.37
CA TRP A 83 -8.21 3.64 -2.66
C TRP A 83 -8.57 4.93 -3.41
N HIS A 84 -9.14 4.81 -4.62
CA HIS A 84 -9.37 5.92 -5.53
C HIS A 84 -8.13 6.81 -5.75
N ASP A 85 -6.93 6.20 -5.68
CA ASP A 85 -5.66 6.89 -5.84
C ASP A 85 -5.24 6.89 -7.32
N ARG A 86 -5.35 8.06 -7.95
CA ARG A 86 -5.07 8.23 -9.38
C ARG A 86 -3.62 7.98 -9.75
N ALA A 87 -2.67 8.32 -8.86
CA ALA A 87 -1.25 8.10 -9.12
C ALA A 87 -0.93 6.61 -9.09
N LEU A 88 -1.48 5.88 -8.11
CA LEU A 88 -1.29 4.44 -7.99
C LEU A 88 -1.94 3.67 -9.16
N ILE A 89 -3.11 4.11 -9.63
CA ILE A 89 -3.78 3.56 -10.81
C ILE A 89 -2.94 3.79 -12.07
N MET A 90 -2.48 5.02 -12.29
CA MET A 90 -1.68 5.36 -13.48
C MET A 90 -0.38 4.54 -13.53
N LEU A 91 0.36 4.49 -12.43
CA LEU A 91 1.64 3.78 -12.36
C LEU A 91 1.48 2.29 -12.67
N ASN A 92 0.55 1.61 -12.01
CA ASN A 92 0.35 0.18 -12.21
C ASN A 92 -0.30 -0.13 -13.55
N GLY A 93 -1.19 0.73 -14.06
CA GLY A 93 -1.76 0.59 -15.40
C GLY A 93 -0.69 0.64 -16.50
N VAL A 94 0.25 1.58 -16.42
CA VAL A 94 1.39 1.64 -17.35
C VAL A 94 2.32 0.44 -17.17
N ALA A 95 2.58 0.01 -15.92
CA ALA A 95 3.40 -1.17 -15.67
C ALA A 95 2.81 -2.45 -16.29
N ILE A 96 1.48 -2.63 -16.23
CA ILE A 96 0.79 -3.73 -16.92
C ILE A 96 1.07 -3.69 -18.42
N PHE A 97 0.95 -2.51 -19.04
CA PHE A 97 1.22 -2.36 -20.47
C PHE A 97 2.67 -2.73 -20.84
N ILE A 98 3.64 -2.33 -20.01
CA ILE A 98 5.06 -2.66 -20.21
C ILE A 98 5.28 -4.19 -20.14
N PHE A 99 4.82 -4.85 -19.07
CA PHE A 99 5.02 -6.29 -18.92
C PHE A 99 4.24 -7.10 -19.96
N ALA A 100 3.02 -6.68 -20.31
CA ALA A 100 2.24 -7.32 -21.36
C ALA A 100 2.93 -7.20 -22.74
N SER A 101 3.42 -6.00 -23.08
CA SER A 101 4.14 -5.78 -24.35
C SER A 101 5.41 -6.60 -24.42
N GLY A 102 6.15 -6.68 -23.32
CA GLY A 102 7.36 -7.50 -23.27
C GLY A 102 7.07 -9.00 -23.34
N LEU A 103 5.96 -9.49 -22.77
CA LEU A 103 5.49 -10.87 -22.97
C LEU A 103 5.14 -11.14 -24.43
N VAL A 104 4.42 -10.22 -25.09
CA VAL A 104 4.12 -10.34 -26.52
C VAL A 104 5.41 -10.42 -27.34
N ASN A 105 6.40 -9.58 -27.04
CA ASN A 105 7.70 -9.62 -27.70
C ASN A 105 8.44 -10.95 -27.45
N TYR A 106 8.40 -11.50 -26.24
CA TYR A 106 9.02 -12.78 -25.94
C TYR A 106 8.45 -13.96 -26.77
N TYR A 107 7.13 -13.99 -26.98
CA TYR A 107 6.47 -15.10 -27.69
C TYR A 107 6.36 -14.91 -29.21
N TYR A 108 6.27 -13.67 -29.69
CA TYR A 108 5.93 -13.36 -31.09
C TYR A 108 6.91 -12.39 -31.77
N GLY A 109 7.89 -11.85 -31.05
CA GLY A 109 8.96 -11.02 -31.58
C GLY A 109 10.22 -11.83 -31.87
#